data_AF-A0A356AJH2-F1
#
_entry.id   AF-A0A356AJH2-F1
#
_cell.length_a   1.000
_cell.length_b   1.000
_cell.length_c   1.000
_cell.angle_alpha   90.00
_cell.angle_beta   90.00
_cell.angle_gamma   90.00
#
_symmetry.space_group_name_H-M   'P 1'
#
loop_
_entity.id
_entity.type
_entity.pdbx_description
1 polymer ?
#
loop_
_entity_poly.entity_id
_entity_poly.type
_entity_poly.pdbx_seq_one_letter_code
_entity_poly.pdbx_strand_id
1 'polypeptide(L)' 'MEDANAAGYDGMNLPYSPEAEQSVLGAILLDSSCIDRVAEILPRPDYFHQVNHVMIYSAMLEMFTLGQPIDFVTVLEKLK' A
#
# COMPACT_ATOMS: atom_id res chain seq x y z
N MET A 1 0.05 -31.49 -30.60
CA MET A 1 0.85 -30.25 -30.66
C MET A 1 0.00 -29.21 -29.98
N GLU A 2 0.46 -28.71 -28.84
CA GLU A 2 -0.33 -27.96 -27.85
C GLU A 2 -0.77 -26.58 -28.36
N ASP A 3 -2.08 -26.37 -28.47
CA ASP A 3 -2.67 -25.02 -28.44
C ASP A 3 -3.21 -24.77 -27.03
N ALA A 4 -2.28 -24.61 -26.09
CA ALA A 4 -2.55 -24.12 -24.75
C ALA A 4 -2.62 -22.60 -24.78
N ASN A 5 -3.81 -22.05 -25.03
CA ASN A 5 -4.09 -20.68 -24.60
C ASN A 5 -5.54 -20.59 -24.13
N ALA A 6 -5.76 -21.14 -22.92
CA ALA A 6 -6.92 -20.83 -22.13
C ALA A 6 -6.85 -19.35 -21.76
N ALA A 7 -7.40 -18.49 -22.62
CA ALA A 7 -7.77 -17.13 -22.29
C ALA A 7 -8.87 -17.19 -21.21
N GLY A 8 -8.46 -17.41 -19.97
CA GLY A 8 -9.32 -17.27 -18.81
C GLY A 8 -9.68 -15.80 -18.65
N TYR A 9 -10.94 -15.47 -18.92
CA TYR A 9 -11.68 -14.30 -18.44
C TYR A 9 -10.86 -13.23 -17.68
N ASP A 10 -10.08 -12.42 -18.40
CA ASP A 10 -9.60 -11.14 -17.87
C ASP A 10 -10.74 -10.12 -17.98
N GLY A 11 -11.72 -10.26 -17.09
CA GLY A 11 -12.74 -9.25 -16.87
C GLY A 11 -12.36 -8.23 -15.79
N MET A 12 -11.12 -8.23 -15.25
CA MET A 12 -10.84 -7.68 -13.91
C MET A 12 -9.43 -7.10 -13.69
N ASN A 13 -8.61 -6.85 -14.72
CA ASN A 13 -7.39 -6.03 -14.57
C ASN A 13 -7.74 -4.53 -14.48
N LEU A 14 -8.13 -4.06 -13.28
CA LEU A 14 -8.15 -2.61 -12.99
C LEU A 14 -6.73 -2.05 -13.23
N PRO A 15 -6.57 -0.88 -13.88
CA PRO A 15 -5.26 -0.30 -14.06
C PRO A 15 -4.66 0.06 -12.69
N TYR A 16 -3.51 -0.53 -12.36
CA TYR A 16 -2.74 -0.24 -11.16
C TYR A 16 -1.28 0.06 -11.51
N SER A 17 -0.60 0.81 -10.65
CA SER A 17 0.84 1.09 -10.78
C SER A 17 1.58 0.74 -9.49
N PRO A 18 2.39 -0.34 -9.51
CA PRO A 18 3.31 -0.68 -8.43
C PRO A 18 4.20 0.48 -7.98
N GLU A 19 4.70 1.27 -8.93
CA GLU A 19 5.63 2.37 -8.70
C GLU A 19 4.94 3.54 -8.01
N ALA A 20 3.67 3.81 -8.35
CA ALA A 20 2.86 4.82 -7.67
C ALA A 20 2.60 4.42 -6.22
N GLU A 21 2.25 3.16 -5.97
CA GLU A 21 2.07 2.64 -4.62
C GLU A 21 3.34 2.79 -3.78
N GLN A 22 4.49 2.37 -4.32
CA GLN A 22 5.78 2.53 -3.66
C GLN A 22 6.12 4.00 -3.39
N SER A 23 5.79 4.90 -4.33
CA SER A 23 6.02 6.34 -4.17
C SER A 23 5.20 6.92 -3.02
N VAL A 24 3.94 6.51 -2.86
CA VAL A 24 3.08 6.93 -1.75
C VAL A 24 3.63 6.44 -0.41
N LEU A 25 3.96 5.14 -0.31
CA LEU A 25 4.53 4.58 0.92
C LEU A 25 5.88 5.23 1.27
N GLY A 26 6.72 5.44 0.26
CA GLY A 26 8.01 6.12 0.40
C GLY A 26 7.86 7.57 0.86
N ALA A 27 6.88 8.31 0.32
CA ALA A 27 6.61 9.68 0.74
C ALA A 27 6.23 9.77 2.23
N ILE A 28 5.37 8.86 2.71
CA ILE A 28 4.99 8.79 4.14
C ILE A 28 6.20 8.46 5.01
N LEU A 29 7.07 7.55 4.58
CA LEU A 29 8.29 7.20 5.33
C LEU A 29 9.30 8.34 5.38
N LEU A 30 9.36 9.18 4.33
CA LEU A 30 10.24 10.34 4.27
C LEU A 30 9.68 11.53 5.09
N ASP A 31 8.37 11.73 5.05
CA ASP A 31 7.67 12.77 5.79
C ASP A 31 6.32 12.24 6.29
N SER A 32 6.30 11.78 7.54
CA SER A 32 5.09 11.23 8.15
C SER A 32 4.00 12.25 8.37
N SER A 33 4.31 13.56 8.29
CA SER A 33 3.28 14.59 8.44
C SER A 33 2.27 14.57 7.30
N CYS A 34 2.62 14.02 6.12
CA CYS A 34 1.70 13.97 4.98
C CYS A 34 0.64 12.85 5.07
N ILE A 35 0.74 11.95 6.05
CA ILE A 35 -0.18 10.80 6.14
C ILE A 35 -1.62 11.24 6.42
N ASP A 36 -1.82 12.39 7.07
CA ASP A 36 -3.14 12.98 7.30
C ASP A 36 -3.89 13.17 5.98
N ARG A 37 -3.24 13.82 5.02
CA ARG A 37 -3.74 14.10 3.68
C ARG A 37 -3.84 12.84 2.85
N VAL A 38 -2.88 11.92 2.97
CA VAL A 38 -2.96 10.63 2.25
C VAL A 38 -4.16 9.82 2.74
N ALA A 39 -4.43 9.78 4.05
CA ALA A 39 -5.56 9.07 4.63
C ALA A 39 -6.92 9.68 4.21
N GLU A 40 -6.99 10.99 3.95
CA GLU A 40 -8.19 11.60 3.36
C GLU A 40 -8.47 11.10 1.93
N ILE A 41 -7.43 10.89 1.12
CA ILE A 41 -7.54 10.45 -0.28
C ILE A 41 -7.69 8.92 -0.38
N LEU A 42 -6.92 8.20 0.44
CA LEU A 42 -6.82 6.75 0.49
C LEU A 42 -7.21 6.26 1.90
N PRO A 43 -8.52 6.28 2.25
CA PRO A 43 -8.96 6.01 3.61
C PRO A 43 -8.83 4.54 4.03
N ARG A 44 -8.58 3.62 3.10
CA ARG A 44 -8.49 2.20 3.40
C ARG A 44 -7.24 1.57 2.77
N PRO A 45 -6.66 0.53 3.39
CA PRO A 45 -5.52 -0.16 2.81
C PRO A 45 -5.80 -0.96 1.54
N ASP A 46 -7.04 -1.41 1.33
CA ASP A 46 -7.44 -2.18 0.14
C ASP A 46 -7.49 -1.37 -1.16
N TYR A 47 -7.12 -0.08 -1.12
CA TYR A 47 -6.83 0.73 -2.31
C TYR A 47 -5.49 0.39 -2.96
N PHE A 48 -4.59 -0.29 -2.23
CA PHE A 48 -3.34 -0.84 -2.77
C PHE A 48 -3.60 -2.23 -3.35
N HIS A 49 -2.99 -2.54 -4.49
CA HIS A 49 -3.15 -3.83 -5.15
C HIS A 49 -2.20 -4.90 -4.60
N GLN A 50 -0.97 -4.53 -4.23
CA GLN A 50 -0.03 -5.51 -3.69
C GLN A 50 -0.28 -5.77 -2.21
N VAL A 51 -0.42 -7.05 -1.85
CA VAL A 51 -0.67 -7.48 -0.46
C VAL A 51 0.35 -6.89 0.52
N ASN A 52 1.62 -6.85 0.13
CA ASN A 52 2.67 -6.26 0.98
C ASN A 52 2.46 -4.76 1.20
N HIS A 53 2.02 -4.02 0.19
CA HIS A 53 1.72 -2.59 0.31
C HIS A 53 0.47 -2.33 1.15
N VAL A 54 -0.57 -3.16 1.01
CA VAL A 54 -1.75 -3.15 1.88
C VAL A 54 -1.32 -3.30 3.35
N MET A 55 -0.46 -4.28 3.65
CA MET A 55 0.04 -4.52 5.01
C MET A 55 0.84 -3.33 5.57
N ILE A 56 1.75 -2.77 4.77
CA ILE A 56 2.55 -1.61 5.17
C ILE A 56 1.66 -0.41 5.46
N TYR A 57 0.75 -0.06 4.54
CA TYR A 57 -0.14 1.08 4.73
C TYR A 57 -1.11 0.89 5.89
N SER A 58 -1.60 -0.34 6.10
CA SER A 58 -2.43 -0.66 7.27
C SER A 58 -1.70 -0.40 8.58
N ALA A 59 -0.43 -0.81 8.68
CA ALA A 59 0.39 -0.54 9.86
C ALA A 59 0.62 0.97 10.05
N MET A 60 0.91 1.71 8.98
CA MET A 60 1.08 3.17 9.03
C MET A 60 -0.19 3.89 9.50
N LEU A 61 -1.38 3.50 9.02
CA LEU A 61 -2.66 4.08 9.47
C LEU A 61 -2.96 3.78 10.93
N GLU A 62 -2.68 2.56 11.39
CA GLU A 62 -2.83 2.20 12.80
C GLU A 62 -1.91 3.06 13.67
N MET A 63 -0.63 3.16 13.30
CA MET A 63 0.36 3.97 13.99
C MET A 63 -0.05 5.44 14.04
N PHE A 64 -0.55 6.00 12.92
CA PHE A 64 -1.10 7.35 12.87
C PHE A 64 -2.24 7.56 13.85
N THR A 65 -3.20 6.62 13.88
CA THR A 65 -4.36 6.67 14.79
C THR A 65 -3.94 6.60 16.25
N LEU A 66 -2.86 5.88 16.55
CA LEU A 66 -2.29 5.74 17.90
C LEU A 66 -1.30 6.87 18.26
N GLY A 67 -1.03 7.82 17.35
CA GLY A 67 -0.05 8.89 17.56
C GLY A 67 1.39 8.37 17.68
N GLN A 68 1.71 7.25 17.03
CA GLN A 68 3.03 6.63 17.03
C GLN A 68 3.90 7.19 15.88
N PRO A 69 5.24 7.23 16.06
CA PRO A 69 6.14 7.69 15.01
C PRO A 69 6.11 6.76 13.80
N ILE A 70 5.98 7.32 12.60
CA ILE A 70 5.96 6.59 11.34
C ILE A 70 7.29 6.86 10.64
N ASP A 71 8.20 5.90 10.75
CA ASP A 71 9.51 5.91 10.11
C ASP A 71 9.91 4.48 9.74
N PHE A 72 10.97 4.33 8.94
CA PHE A 72 11.40 3.02 8.44
C PHE A 72 11.65 1.99 9.54
N VAL A 73 12.26 2.38 10.67
CA VAL A 73 12.59 1.45 11.75
C VAL A 73 11.32 1.06 12.49
N THR A 74 10.50 2.03 12.88
CA THR A 74 9.30 1.75 13.67
C THR A 74 8.27 0.93 12.89
N VAL A 75 8.08 1.22 11.60
CA VAL A 75 7.19 0.45 10.73
C VAL A 75 7.71 -0.97 10.53
N LEU A 76 9.02 -1.16 10.36
CA LEU A 76 9.61 -2.49 10.25
C LEU A 76 9.39 -3.32 11.52
N GLU A 77 9.59 -2.74 12.70
CA GLU A 77 9.33 -3.43 13.97
C GLU A 77 7.85 -3.79 14.14
N LYS A 78 6.93 -2.93 13.68
CA LYS A 78 5.47 -3.17 13.74
C LYS A 78 5.03 -4.33 12.84
N LEU A 79 5.76 -4.60 11.76
CA LEU A 79 5.44 -5.63 10.76
C LEU A 79 6.12 -6.99 11.01
N LYS A 80 6.98 -7.11 12.04
CA LYS A 80 7.55 -8.38 12.47
C LYS A 80 6.52 -9.27 13.17
#